data_AF-A0A396ZYX2-F1
#
_entry.id   AF-A0A396ZYX2-F1
#
_cell.length_a   1.000
_cell.length_b   1.000
_cell.length_c   1.000
_cell.angle_alpha   90.00
_cell.angle_beta   90.00
_cell.angle_gamma   90.00
#
_symmetry.space_group_name_H-M   'P 1'
#
loop_
_entity.id
_entity.type
_entity.pdbx_description
1 polymer ?
#
loop_
_entity_poly.entity_id
_entity_poly.type
_entity_poly.pdbx_seq_one_letter_code
_entity_poly.pdbx_strand_id
1 'polypeptide(L)'
;MFPSSSGPFAPKNVRFVTLADNPHGGICLLASSIFQDDALLEVLAWNYSSTFFDGSTCGAACHGNQGNDNRYGQQKKLHWLEHYVEKTSDLDDDDLVLFTDAWDVVVQASTQRLTELFLKHTQNQRGLIFNGEPTCGDSFNSEGIYGAKLRGKAWNIQVEPNQTPRLVGGNYMCSAIAAKTASNTLVPGPNWSLGSGGILGDVRSLRTFLRRVTEIRVAQEEEFKLHQTFLFEGDQVLFQIAYLTSPEINVKIDTAAEIFFVISYLIGP
;
A
#
# COMPACT_ATOMS: atom_id res chain seq x y z
N MET A 1 9.32 21.50 11.87
CA MET A 1 8.29 22.09 12.76
C MET A 1 7.15 22.52 11.85
N PHE A 2 6.10 21.70 11.72
CA PHE A 2 4.97 22.01 10.83
C PHE A 2 3.99 22.92 11.57
N PRO A 3 3.44 23.96 10.92
CA PRO A 3 2.45 24.81 11.54
C PRO A 3 1.17 24.00 11.78
N SER A 4 0.68 24.00 13.01
CA SER A 4 -0.60 23.41 13.38
C SER A 4 -1.73 24.28 12.81
N SER A 5 -2.35 23.87 11.70
CA SER A 5 -3.68 24.38 11.37
C SER A 5 -4.64 23.86 12.42
N SER A 6 -5.23 24.77 13.20
CA SER A 6 -6.09 24.50 14.35
C SER A 6 -7.49 24.03 13.92
N GLY A 7 -7.59 22.81 13.39
CA GLY A 7 -8.84 22.13 13.05
C GLY A 7 -8.60 20.70 12.57
N PRO A 8 -9.64 19.83 12.61
CA PRO A 8 -9.57 18.49 12.03
C PRO A 8 -9.25 18.57 10.52
N PHE A 9 -8.53 17.58 10.00
CA PHE A 9 -8.31 17.45 8.56
C PHE A 9 -9.66 17.32 7.83
N ALA A 10 -9.82 18.04 6.71
CA ALA A 10 -11.02 18.06 5.90
C ALA A 10 -10.67 17.56 4.48
N PRO A 11 -10.91 16.29 4.17
CA PRO A 11 -10.64 15.75 2.85
C PRO A 11 -11.51 16.41 1.78
N LYS A 12 -10.98 16.53 0.56
CA LYS A 12 -11.71 17.03 -0.62
C LYS A 12 -12.40 15.89 -1.34
N ASN A 13 -11.95 15.52 -2.54
CA ASN A 13 -12.58 14.50 -3.35
C ASN A 13 -11.99 13.11 -3.05
N VAL A 14 -12.70 12.05 -3.45
CA VAL A 14 -12.17 10.69 -3.45
C VAL A 14 -11.91 10.26 -4.89
N ARG A 15 -10.67 9.89 -5.20
CA ARG A 15 -10.23 9.35 -6.48
C ARG A 15 -10.15 7.82 -6.37
N PHE A 16 -10.74 7.10 -7.31
CA PHE A 16 -10.75 5.65 -7.31
C PHE A 16 -9.74 5.16 -8.34
N VAL A 17 -8.73 4.42 -7.88
CA VAL A 17 -7.58 4.07 -8.70
C VAL A 17 -7.36 2.57 -8.63
N THR A 18 -7.03 1.97 -9.77
CA THR A 18 -6.59 0.58 -9.83
C THR A 18 -5.49 0.42 -10.87
N LEU A 19 -4.82 -0.74 -10.87
CA LEU A 19 -3.84 -1.08 -11.88
C LEU A 19 -4.22 -2.38 -12.57
N ALA A 20 -4.41 -2.30 -13.88
CA ALA A 20 -4.89 -3.40 -14.70
C ALA A 20 -3.96 -3.61 -15.90
N ASP A 21 -2.83 -4.29 -15.65
CA ASP A 21 -1.78 -4.47 -16.65
C ASP A 21 -2.25 -5.34 -17.83
N ASN A 22 -2.74 -6.55 -17.57
CA ASN A 22 -3.26 -7.42 -18.63
C ASN A 22 -4.72 -7.08 -18.98
N PRO A 23 -5.14 -7.11 -20.25
CA PRO A 23 -6.54 -6.89 -20.60
C PRO A 23 -7.39 -8.07 -20.10
N HIS A 24 -8.29 -7.79 -19.16
CA HIS A 24 -9.19 -8.79 -18.59
C HIS A 24 -10.56 -8.16 -18.29
N GLY A 25 -11.64 -8.90 -18.55
CA GLY A 25 -13.02 -8.37 -18.45
C GLY A 25 -13.49 -8.07 -17.02
N GLY A 26 -12.78 -8.59 -16.01
CA GLY A 26 -13.09 -8.39 -14.59
C GLY A 26 -13.13 -6.92 -14.16
N ILE A 27 -12.38 -6.04 -14.82
CA ILE A 27 -12.35 -4.60 -14.53
C ILE A 27 -13.74 -3.94 -14.67
N CYS A 28 -14.60 -4.47 -15.55
CA CYS A 28 -15.91 -3.90 -15.81
C CYS A 28 -16.82 -3.96 -14.58
N LEU A 29 -16.68 -4.98 -13.73
CA LEU A 29 -17.46 -5.09 -12.51
C LEU A 29 -17.08 -3.97 -11.54
N LEU A 30 -15.79 -3.80 -11.25
CA LEU A 30 -15.28 -2.73 -10.40
C LEU A 30 -15.69 -1.34 -10.93
N ALA A 31 -15.46 -1.09 -12.23
CA ALA A 31 -15.82 0.18 -12.86
C ALA A 31 -17.33 0.48 -12.78
N SER A 32 -18.17 -0.53 -13.00
CA SER A 32 -19.63 -0.37 -12.93
C SER A 32 -20.11 -0.05 -11.53
N SER A 33 -19.56 -0.70 -10.50
CA SER A 33 -19.90 -0.42 -9.11
C SER A 33 -19.50 0.98 -8.67
N ILE A 34 -18.31 1.45 -9.07
CA ILE A 34 -17.86 2.83 -8.79
C ILE A 34 -18.74 3.85 -9.54
N PHE A 35 -19.10 3.56 -10.78
CA PHE A 35 -19.96 4.44 -11.59
C PHE A 35 -21.38 4.57 -11.02
N GLN A 36 -21.91 3.53 -10.35
CA GLN A 36 -23.21 3.57 -9.68
C GLN A 36 -23.26 4.57 -8.51
N ASP A 37 -22.11 4.95 -7.95
CA ASP A 37 -21.97 5.96 -6.91
C ASP A 37 -21.57 7.35 -7.49
N ASP A 38 -21.81 7.58 -8.79
CA ASP A 38 -21.46 8.82 -9.51
C ASP A 38 -19.94 9.15 -9.48
N ALA A 39 -19.09 8.13 -9.39
CA ALA A 39 -17.64 8.26 -9.38
C ALA A 39 -16.97 7.64 -10.62
N LEU A 40 -15.69 7.95 -10.82
CA LEU A 40 -14.88 7.46 -11.94
C LEU A 40 -13.75 6.56 -11.45
N LEU A 41 -13.59 5.40 -12.09
CA LEU A 41 -12.44 4.52 -11.89
C LEU A 41 -11.32 4.91 -12.85
N GLU A 42 -10.18 5.30 -12.30
CA GLU A 42 -8.94 5.56 -13.03
C GLU A 42 -8.11 4.27 -13.11
N VAL A 43 -7.81 3.83 -14.33
CA VAL A 43 -7.13 2.56 -14.59
C VAL A 43 -5.70 2.81 -15.06
N LEU A 44 -4.75 2.45 -14.21
CA LEU A 44 -3.31 2.55 -14.48
C LEU A 44 -2.82 1.33 -15.29
N ALA A 45 -1.76 1.53 -16.07
CA ALA A 45 -1.07 0.51 -16.86
C ALA A 45 -1.94 -0.28 -17.86
N TRP A 46 -3.14 0.20 -18.21
CA TRP A 46 -4.10 -0.54 -19.04
C TRP A 46 -3.48 -1.16 -20.30
N ASN A 47 -3.79 -2.44 -20.54
CA ASN A 47 -3.42 -3.16 -21.76
C ASN A 47 -1.91 -3.17 -22.05
N TYR A 48 -1.13 -3.59 -21.05
CA TYR A 48 0.31 -3.73 -21.06
C TYR A 48 1.05 -2.42 -21.31
N SER A 49 0.45 -1.28 -20.95
CA SER A 49 1.05 0.03 -21.23
C SER A 49 2.43 0.13 -20.59
N SER A 50 3.40 0.56 -21.39
CA SER A 50 4.77 0.85 -20.97
C SER A 50 5.05 2.33 -20.75
N THR A 51 4.05 3.17 -21.00
CA THR A 51 4.14 4.64 -20.89
C THR A 51 3.06 5.15 -19.95
N PHE A 52 3.44 6.05 -19.06
CA PHE A 52 2.52 6.75 -18.17
C PHE A 52 1.59 7.70 -18.94
N PHE A 53 0.58 8.23 -18.26
CA PHE A 53 -0.42 9.13 -18.85
C PHE A 53 0.14 10.47 -19.34
N ASP A 54 1.33 10.88 -18.89
CA ASP A 54 2.06 12.07 -19.35
C ASP A 54 3.06 11.77 -20.48
N GLY A 55 3.08 10.53 -21.00
CA GLY A 55 3.97 10.08 -22.07
C GLY A 55 5.38 9.69 -21.60
N SER A 56 5.71 9.84 -20.32
CA SER A 56 6.99 9.37 -19.78
C SER A 56 6.96 7.86 -19.46
N THR A 57 8.11 7.27 -19.07
CA THR A 57 8.20 5.83 -18.78
C THR A 57 9.27 5.54 -17.71
N CYS A 58 9.05 4.48 -16.94
CA CYS A 58 10.07 3.88 -16.07
C CYS A 58 10.96 2.84 -16.78
N GLY A 59 10.90 2.79 -18.12
CA GLY A 59 11.72 1.91 -18.96
C GLY A 59 11.33 0.45 -18.80
N ALA A 60 12.32 -0.42 -18.64
CA ALA A 60 12.10 -1.85 -18.55
C ALA A 60 11.20 -2.27 -17.38
N ALA A 61 11.09 -1.48 -16.30
CA ALA A 61 10.18 -1.77 -15.18
C ALA A 61 8.69 -1.49 -15.51
N CYS A 62 8.43 -0.80 -16.62
CA CYS A 62 7.08 -0.43 -17.05
C CYS A 62 6.53 -1.36 -18.16
N HIS A 63 7.31 -2.26 -18.76
CA HIS A 63 6.76 -3.18 -19.76
C HIS A 63 5.64 -4.07 -19.18
N GLY A 64 4.85 -4.71 -20.05
CA GLY A 64 3.79 -5.61 -19.61
C GLY A 64 4.33 -6.88 -18.96
N ASN A 65 3.70 -7.34 -17.89
CA ASN A 65 4.00 -8.59 -17.22
C ASN A 65 3.48 -9.81 -18.00
N GLN A 66 3.93 -9.98 -19.25
CA GLN A 66 3.45 -11.03 -20.14
C GLN A 66 3.87 -12.45 -19.70
N GLY A 67 4.89 -12.55 -18.83
CA GLY A 67 5.38 -13.81 -18.28
C GLY A 67 4.74 -14.21 -16.96
N ASN A 68 3.80 -13.43 -16.42
CA ASN A 68 3.24 -13.61 -15.07
C ASN A 68 4.33 -13.69 -13.97
N ASP A 69 5.40 -12.91 -14.11
CA ASP A 69 6.42 -12.75 -13.08
C ASP A 69 5.86 -11.84 -11.97
N ASN A 70 5.60 -12.42 -10.80
CA ASN A 70 4.98 -11.70 -9.68
C ASN A 70 5.78 -10.46 -9.30
N ARG A 71 7.09 -10.60 -9.12
CA ARG A 71 7.97 -9.49 -8.75
C ARG A 71 7.87 -8.36 -9.76
N TYR A 72 7.93 -8.69 -11.04
CA TYR A 72 7.86 -7.72 -12.10
C TYR A 72 6.52 -6.95 -12.09
N GLY A 73 5.41 -7.67 -11.94
CA GLY A 73 4.09 -7.07 -11.79
C GLY A 73 3.98 -6.12 -10.59
N GLN A 74 4.48 -6.54 -9.42
CA GLN A 74 4.45 -5.73 -8.21
C GLN A 74 5.36 -4.50 -8.28
N GLN A 75 6.52 -4.60 -8.94
CA GLN A 75 7.36 -3.42 -9.20
C GLN A 75 6.69 -2.42 -10.13
N LYS A 76 6.02 -2.91 -11.18
CA LYS A 76 5.26 -2.06 -12.08
C LYS A 76 4.17 -1.30 -11.33
N LYS A 77 3.44 -1.99 -10.44
CA LYS A 77 2.42 -1.38 -9.57
C LYS A 77 2.96 -0.20 -8.78
N LEU A 78 4.11 -0.37 -8.12
CA LEU A 78 4.75 0.70 -7.36
C LEU A 78 5.13 1.91 -8.22
N HIS A 79 5.75 1.67 -9.39
CA HIS A 79 6.13 2.76 -10.28
C HIS A 79 4.93 3.55 -10.81
N TRP A 80 3.85 2.85 -11.18
CA TRP A 80 2.63 3.50 -11.65
C TRP A 80 1.92 4.29 -10.56
N LEU A 81 1.84 3.75 -9.35
CA LEU A 81 1.20 4.44 -8.23
C LEU A 81 2.02 5.66 -7.77
N GLU A 82 3.34 5.54 -7.70
CA GLU A 82 4.25 6.67 -7.44
C GLU A 82 4.10 7.76 -8.51
N HIS A 83 4.10 7.38 -9.78
CA HIS A 83 3.95 8.32 -10.89
C HIS A 83 2.59 9.03 -10.86
N TYR A 84 1.52 8.27 -10.59
CA TYR A 84 0.18 8.82 -10.45
C TYR A 84 0.12 9.92 -9.39
N VAL A 85 0.59 9.64 -8.18
CA VAL A 85 0.51 10.65 -7.11
C VAL A 85 1.44 11.83 -7.38
N GLU A 86 2.59 11.65 -8.02
CA GLU A 86 3.54 12.73 -8.26
C GLU A 86 3.22 13.60 -9.49
N LYS A 87 2.50 13.06 -10.49
CA LYS A 87 2.39 13.69 -11.83
C LYS A 87 0.97 14.03 -12.28
N THR A 88 -0.07 13.54 -11.61
CA THR A 88 -1.45 13.93 -11.94
C THR A 88 -1.66 15.41 -11.58
N SER A 89 -1.93 16.25 -12.57
CA SER A 89 -1.87 17.72 -12.41
C SER A 89 -3.05 18.32 -11.63
N ASP A 90 -4.19 17.65 -11.61
CA ASP A 90 -5.40 18.04 -10.87
C ASP A 90 -5.53 17.34 -9.50
N LEU A 91 -4.52 16.59 -9.07
CA LEU A 91 -4.55 15.84 -7.82
C LEU A 91 -4.08 16.69 -6.63
N ASP A 92 -5.03 17.12 -5.80
CA ASP A 92 -4.79 17.99 -4.64
C ASP A 92 -4.25 17.18 -3.44
N ASP A 93 -3.38 17.79 -2.63
CA ASP A 93 -2.83 17.16 -1.41
C ASP A 93 -3.90 16.74 -0.39
N ASP A 94 -5.10 17.33 -0.46
CA ASP A 94 -6.25 17.06 0.42
C ASP A 94 -7.26 16.08 -0.18
N ASP A 95 -7.09 15.67 -1.44
CA ASP A 95 -7.89 14.59 -2.01
C ASP A 95 -7.54 13.26 -1.34
N LEU A 96 -8.50 12.35 -1.27
CA LEU A 96 -8.30 10.95 -0.91
C LEU A 96 -8.10 10.13 -2.18
N VAL A 97 -7.22 9.15 -2.12
CA VAL A 97 -7.05 8.11 -3.15
C VAL A 97 -7.44 6.77 -2.52
N LEU A 98 -8.43 6.10 -3.11
CA LEU A 98 -8.72 4.69 -2.87
C LEU A 98 -8.05 3.86 -3.98
N PHE A 99 -6.92 3.24 -3.67
CA PHE A 99 -6.28 2.27 -4.54
C PHE A 99 -6.76 0.85 -4.21
N THR A 100 -7.06 0.06 -5.24
CA THR A 100 -7.37 -1.38 -5.11
C THR A 100 -6.75 -2.20 -6.24
N ASP A 101 -6.48 -3.48 -6.01
CA ASP A 101 -6.16 -4.42 -7.08
C ASP A 101 -7.36 -4.58 -8.05
N ALA A 102 -7.09 -4.93 -9.31
CA ALA A 102 -8.09 -4.83 -10.39
C ALA A 102 -9.01 -6.04 -10.56
N TRP A 103 -8.57 -7.24 -10.17
CA TRP A 103 -9.15 -8.49 -10.68
C TRP A 103 -9.98 -9.27 -9.69
N ASP A 104 -9.66 -9.16 -8.41
CA ASP A 104 -10.21 -9.93 -7.29
C ASP A 104 -10.91 -9.03 -6.27
N VAL A 105 -11.30 -7.83 -6.69
CA VAL A 105 -11.98 -6.82 -5.85
C VAL A 105 -13.42 -6.61 -6.30
N VAL A 106 -14.31 -6.53 -5.31
CA VAL A 106 -15.74 -6.20 -5.51
C VAL A 106 -16.14 -5.13 -4.50
N VAL A 107 -16.86 -4.11 -4.97
CA VAL A 107 -17.42 -3.05 -4.11
C VAL A 107 -18.79 -3.51 -3.63
N GLN A 108 -18.97 -3.60 -2.31
CA GLN A 108 -20.20 -4.12 -1.68
C GLN A 108 -21.03 -3.07 -0.95
N ALA A 109 -20.50 -1.87 -0.76
CA ALA A 109 -21.16 -0.78 -0.05
C ALA A 109 -20.91 0.55 -0.76
N SER A 110 -21.76 1.53 -0.46
CA SER A 110 -21.59 2.87 -1.03
C SER A 110 -20.28 3.52 -0.57
N THR A 111 -19.59 4.10 -1.54
CA THR A 111 -18.32 4.81 -1.39
C THR A 111 -18.47 6.17 -0.69
N GLN A 112 -19.71 6.66 -0.52
CA GLN A 112 -19.99 7.94 0.15
C GLN A 112 -19.51 7.99 1.61
N ARG A 113 -19.31 6.84 2.25
CA ARG A 113 -18.84 6.73 3.64
C ARG A 113 -17.32 6.74 3.79
N LEU A 114 -16.56 6.69 2.69
CA LEU A 114 -15.10 6.57 2.75
C LEU A 114 -14.44 7.72 3.52
N THR A 115 -14.92 8.95 3.35
CA THR A 115 -14.41 10.13 4.08
C THR A 115 -14.65 10.02 5.59
N GLU A 116 -15.85 9.57 6.00
CA GLU A 116 -16.19 9.34 7.41
C GLU A 116 -15.30 8.26 8.03
N LEU A 117 -15.17 7.12 7.34
CA LEU A 117 -14.34 6.00 7.76
C LEU A 117 -12.86 6.38 7.83
N PHE A 118 -12.36 7.14 6.85
CA PHE A 118 -11.00 7.66 6.85
C PHE A 118 -10.71 8.47 8.11
N LEU A 119 -11.53 9.50 8.37
CA LEU A 119 -11.35 10.40 9.52
C LEU A 119 -11.48 9.67 10.86
N LYS A 120 -12.38 8.68 10.95
CA LYS A 120 -12.53 7.81 12.12
C LYS A 120 -11.23 7.06 12.41
N HIS A 121 -10.64 6.41 11.41
CA HIS A 121 -9.42 5.61 11.57
C HIS A 121 -8.17 6.46 11.80
N THR A 122 -8.07 7.65 11.17
CA THR A 122 -6.90 8.53 11.26
C THR A 122 -6.97 9.57 12.38
N GLN A 123 -7.99 9.53 13.24
CA GLN A 123 -8.21 10.52 14.33
C GLN A 123 -8.40 11.96 13.82
N ASN A 124 -9.11 12.12 12.71
CA ASN A 124 -9.28 13.40 12.03
C ASN A 124 -7.96 14.05 11.61
N GLN A 125 -6.93 13.25 11.33
CA GLN A 125 -5.65 13.70 10.81
C GLN A 125 -5.45 13.18 9.38
N ARG A 126 -4.44 13.74 8.71
CA ARG A 126 -3.88 13.13 7.50
C ARG A 126 -3.32 11.74 7.82
N GLY A 127 -3.30 10.86 6.85
CA GLY A 127 -2.80 9.51 7.01
C GLY A 127 -3.13 8.60 5.86
N LEU A 128 -2.82 7.32 6.08
CA LEU A 128 -3.08 6.21 5.17
C LEU A 128 -3.74 5.08 5.95
N ILE A 129 -4.62 4.34 5.29
CA ILE A 129 -5.24 3.13 5.81
C ILE A 129 -4.99 2.04 4.77
N PHE A 130 -4.27 1.00 5.17
CA PHE A 130 -4.10 -0.19 4.36
C PHE A 130 -5.14 -1.25 4.72
N ASN A 131 -5.45 -2.14 3.78
CA ASN A 131 -6.24 -3.33 4.08
C ASN A 131 -5.54 -4.16 5.16
N GLY A 132 -6.34 -4.70 6.08
CA GLY A 132 -5.85 -5.59 7.12
C GLY A 132 -5.92 -7.06 6.70
N GLU A 133 -4.88 -7.81 7.05
CA GLU A 133 -4.86 -9.27 6.92
C GLU A 133 -4.69 -9.96 8.28
N PRO A 134 -5.25 -11.16 8.47
CA PRO A 134 -5.13 -11.92 9.71
C PRO A 134 -3.75 -12.58 9.85
N THR A 135 -2.92 -12.55 8.80
CA THR A 135 -1.57 -13.14 8.81
C THR A 135 -0.58 -12.24 8.07
N CYS A 136 0.71 -12.46 8.33
CA CYS A 136 1.84 -11.81 7.66
C CYS A 136 2.33 -12.66 6.45
N GLY A 137 1.41 -13.42 5.84
CA GLY A 137 1.67 -14.61 5.03
C GLY A 137 2.54 -14.37 3.80
N ASP A 138 2.20 -13.39 2.97
CA ASP A 138 2.90 -13.10 1.72
C ASP A 138 4.21 -12.30 1.91
N SER A 139 4.73 -12.25 3.14
CA SER A 139 5.94 -11.52 3.49
C SER A 139 6.89 -12.33 4.38
N PHE A 140 7.09 -11.93 5.64
CA PHE A 140 8.10 -12.50 6.53
C PHE A 140 7.74 -13.89 7.05
N ASN A 141 6.46 -14.29 6.98
CA ASN A 141 6.01 -15.65 7.25
C ASN A 141 6.02 -16.56 6.01
N SER A 142 6.38 -16.04 4.83
CA SER A 142 6.47 -16.84 3.61
C SER A 142 7.39 -18.05 3.81
N GLU A 143 7.00 -19.20 3.29
CA GLU A 143 7.80 -20.42 3.38
C GLU A 143 8.94 -20.45 2.35
N GLY A 144 9.80 -21.46 2.43
CA GLY A 144 10.86 -21.67 1.44
C GLY A 144 12.06 -20.72 1.55
N ILE A 145 12.86 -20.70 0.47
CA ILE A 145 14.17 -20.02 0.44
C ILE A 145 14.02 -18.51 0.55
N TYR A 146 13.03 -17.92 -0.13
CA TYR A 146 12.80 -16.49 -0.10
C TYR A 146 12.45 -16.00 1.31
N GLY A 147 11.46 -16.62 1.95
CA GLY A 147 11.10 -16.30 3.33
C GLY A 147 12.24 -16.52 4.32
N ALA A 148 13.05 -17.57 4.15
CA ALA A 148 14.24 -17.78 4.97
C ALA A 148 15.26 -16.65 4.82
N LYS A 149 15.47 -16.15 3.60
CA LYS A 149 16.34 -14.99 3.34
C LYS A 149 15.81 -13.70 3.97
N LEU A 150 14.49 -13.45 3.89
CA LEU A 150 13.85 -12.34 4.60
C LEU A 150 14.08 -12.44 6.11
N ARG A 151 13.83 -13.60 6.69
CA ARG A 151 14.01 -13.83 8.13
C ARG A 151 15.46 -13.73 8.61
N GLY A 152 16.43 -13.96 7.72
CA GLY A 152 17.86 -13.81 7.99
C GLY A 152 18.40 -12.38 7.97
N LYS A 153 17.62 -11.39 7.51
CA LYS A 153 17.98 -9.96 7.52
C LYS A 153 17.51 -9.26 8.79
N ALA A 154 17.97 -8.02 9.01
CA ALA A 154 17.53 -7.17 10.10
C ALA A 154 17.30 -5.73 9.63
N TRP A 155 16.38 -5.03 10.28
CA TRP A 155 15.97 -3.67 9.95
C TRP A 155 15.94 -2.79 11.18
N ASN A 156 16.34 -1.52 11.03
CA ASN A 156 16.15 -0.52 12.07
C ASN A 156 14.71 -0.05 12.04
N ILE A 157 13.91 -0.49 13.00
CA ILE A 157 12.47 -0.18 13.07
C ILE A 157 12.14 0.69 14.28
N GLN A 158 10.98 1.33 14.21
CA GLN A 158 10.45 2.18 15.25
C GLN A 158 8.91 2.09 15.26
N VAL A 159 8.34 1.60 16.36
CA VAL A 159 6.88 1.38 16.45
C VAL A 159 6.15 2.71 16.60
N GLU A 160 6.64 3.59 17.48
CA GLU A 160 6.08 4.92 17.74
C GLU A 160 7.08 6.06 17.45
N PRO A 161 6.65 7.25 17.00
CA PRO A 161 7.53 8.37 16.63
C PRO A 161 8.54 8.82 17.70
N ASN A 162 8.24 8.56 18.98
CA ASN A 162 9.07 9.00 20.10
C ASN A 162 9.99 7.89 20.65
N GLN A 163 10.01 6.71 20.02
CA GLN A 163 10.89 5.61 20.42
C GLN A 163 12.26 5.69 19.75
N THR A 164 13.30 5.22 20.43
CA THR A 164 14.60 5.00 19.79
C THR A 164 14.48 3.85 18.76
N PRO A 165 14.97 4.03 17.52
CA PRO A 165 15.03 2.95 16.54
C PRO A 165 15.80 1.74 17.07
N ARG A 166 15.33 0.54 16.75
CA ARG A 166 15.94 -0.72 17.17
C ARG A 166 16.18 -1.63 15.98
N LEU A 167 17.34 -2.28 15.96
CA LEU A 167 17.64 -3.31 14.99
C LEU A 167 16.85 -4.59 15.34
N VAL A 168 15.95 -5.00 14.45
CA VAL A 168 15.08 -6.15 14.63
C VAL A 168 15.28 -7.12 13.47
N GLY A 169 15.52 -8.38 13.80
CA GLY A 169 15.66 -9.46 12.81
C GLY A 169 14.34 -9.80 12.13
N GLY A 170 14.39 -10.30 10.90
CA GLY A 170 13.23 -10.60 10.06
C GLY A 170 12.23 -11.57 10.69
N ASN A 171 12.72 -12.50 11.52
CA ASN A 171 11.88 -13.40 12.31
C ASN A 171 10.88 -12.66 13.22
N TYR A 172 11.15 -11.41 13.59
CA TYR A 172 10.35 -10.62 14.53
C TYR A 172 9.59 -9.47 13.84
N MET A 173 9.70 -9.32 12.51
CA MET A 173 9.04 -8.24 11.78
C MET A 173 7.52 -8.34 11.89
N CYS A 174 6.94 -9.54 11.76
CA CYS A 174 5.50 -9.71 11.92
C CYS A 174 5.02 -9.36 13.33
N SER A 175 5.78 -9.72 14.38
CA SER A 175 5.48 -9.31 15.75
C SER A 175 5.56 -7.80 15.94
N ALA A 176 6.52 -7.14 15.27
CA ALA A 176 6.63 -5.68 15.30
C ALA A 176 5.46 -4.99 14.57
N ILE A 177 5.01 -5.53 13.43
CA ILE A 177 3.80 -5.07 12.74
C ILE A 177 2.61 -5.18 13.69
N ALA A 178 2.37 -6.38 14.24
CA ALA A 178 1.27 -6.60 15.18
C ALA A 178 1.32 -5.65 16.39
N ALA A 179 2.51 -5.42 16.96
CA ALA A 179 2.70 -4.49 18.07
C ALA A 179 2.38 -3.04 17.69
N LYS A 180 2.83 -2.58 16.52
CA LYS A 180 2.52 -1.23 16.02
C LYS A 180 1.04 -1.06 15.70
N THR A 181 0.43 -2.07 15.10
CA THR A 181 -0.99 -2.06 14.81
C THR A 181 -1.80 -2.03 16.10
N ALA A 182 -1.45 -2.85 17.09
CA ALA A 182 -2.11 -2.84 18.39
C ALA A 182 -1.94 -1.51 19.15
N SER A 183 -0.82 -0.80 18.98
CA SER A 183 -0.58 0.47 19.66
C SER A 183 -1.29 1.66 19.00
N ASN A 184 -1.54 1.60 17.69
CA ASN A 184 -2.03 2.75 16.92
C ASN A 184 -3.43 2.58 16.31
N THR A 185 -4.04 1.39 16.43
CA THR A 185 -5.40 1.09 15.96
C THR A 185 -6.44 1.60 16.93
N LEU A 186 -7.49 2.23 16.38
CA LEU A 186 -8.64 2.69 17.17
C LEU A 186 -9.84 1.77 17.09
N VAL A 187 -10.07 1.18 15.92
CA VAL A 187 -11.21 0.30 15.67
C VAL A 187 -10.66 -1.11 15.68
N PRO A 188 -10.81 -1.87 16.79
CA PRO A 188 -10.19 -3.18 16.93
C PRO A 188 -10.90 -4.22 16.06
N GLY A 189 -10.12 -5.16 15.54
CA GLY A 189 -10.61 -6.33 14.83
C GLY A 189 -9.52 -7.39 14.71
N PRO A 190 -9.82 -8.52 14.04
CA PRO A 190 -8.93 -9.68 14.01
C PRO A 190 -7.73 -9.50 13.07
N ASN A 191 -7.78 -8.53 12.15
CA ASN A 191 -6.69 -8.29 11.20
C ASN A 191 -5.60 -7.45 11.84
N TRP A 192 -4.34 -7.72 11.54
CA TRP A 192 -3.22 -7.02 12.17
C TRP A 192 -2.02 -6.83 11.24
N SER A 193 -1.96 -7.56 10.13
CA SER A 193 -0.90 -7.38 9.16
C SER A 193 -1.32 -6.40 8.07
N LEU A 194 -0.35 -5.66 7.55
CA LEU A 194 -0.56 -4.72 6.46
C LEU A 194 -0.58 -5.52 5.16
N GLY A 195 -1.72 -5.48 4.47
CA GLY A 195 -1.83 -5.92 3.10
C GLY A 195 -1.64 -4.77 2.11
N SER A 196 -1.24 -5.10 0.89
CA SER A 196 -0.89 -4.12 -0.15
C SER A 196 -1.93 -3.95 -1.26
N GLY A 197 -3.00 -4.76 -1.23
CA GLY A 197 -4.04 -4.78 -2.26
C GLY A 197 -5.08 -3.67 -2.13
N GLY A 198 -5.11 -2.95 -1.00
CA GLY A 198 -6.05 -1.85 -0.74
C GLY A 198 -5.41 -0.73 0.07
N ILE A 199 -5.53 0.51 -0.41
CA ILE A 199 -5.03 1.72 0.27
C ILE A 199 -6.08 2.82 0.19
N LEU A 200 -6.44 3.43 1.32
CA LEU A 200 -7.20 4.67 1.38
C LEU A 200 -6.36 5.74 2.08
N GLY A 201 -6.08 6.86 1.41
CA GLY A 201 -5.13 7.83 1.95
C GLY A 201 -5.26 9.23 1.37
N ASP A 202 -4.90 10.26 2.15
CA ASP A 202 -4.73 11.59 1.56
C ASP A 202 -3.47 11.63 0.68
N VAL A 203 -3.54 12.37 -0.42
CA VAL A 203 -2.49 12.43 -1.43
C VAL A 203 -1.14 12.85 -0.84
N ARG A 204 -1.11 13.79 0.09
CA ARG A 204 0.14 14.24 0.72
C ARG A 204 0.81 13.13 1.53
N SER A 205 0.04 12.41 2.34
CA SER A 205 0.54 11.26 3.09
C SER A 205 0.97 10.13 2.16
N LEU A 206 0.22 9.88 1.08
CA LEU A 206 0.52 8.83 0.11
C LEU A 206 1.81 9.11 -0.65
N ARG A 207 2.01 10.34 -1.15
CA ARG A 207 3.29 10.79 -1.75
C ARG A 207 4.45 10.56 -0.80
N THR A 208 4.31 11.01 0.45
CA THR A 208 5.36 10.90 1.45
C THR A 208 5.70 9.43 1.74
N PHE A 209 4.70 8.57 1.88
CA PHE A 209 4.91 7.15 2.16
C PHE A 209 5.50 6.40 0.96
N LEU A 210 5.01 6.63 -0.26
CA LEU A 210 5.55 6.00 -1.46
C LEU A 210 7.01 6.37 -1.72
N ARG A 211 7.42 7.60 -1.40
CA ARG A 211 8.84 7.98 -1.43
C ARG A 211 9.69 7.12 -0.48
N ARG A 212 9.20 6.82 0.73
CA ARG A 212 9.88 5.89 1.67
C ARG A 212 9.96 4.47 1.13
N VAL A 213 8.88 4.00 0.52
CA VAL A 213 8.82 2.69 -0.14
C VAL A 213 9.85 2.62 -1.28
N THR A 214 9.95 3.67 -2.10
CA THR A 214 10.96 3.80 -3.16
C THR A 214 12.38 3.83 -2.61
N GLU A 215 12.64 4.57 -1.52
CA GLU A 215 13.94 4.59 -0.84
C GLU A 215 14.37 3.17 -0.42
N ILE A 216 13.46 2.38 0.18
CA ILE A 216 13.73 1.00 0.58
C ILE A 216 14.02 0.12 -0.63
N ARG A 217 13.21 0.22 -1.70
CA ARG A 217 13.39 -0.55 -2.93
C ARG A 217 14.75 -0.25 -3.58
N VAL A 218 15.11 1.02 -3.73
CA VAL A 218 16.38 1.42 -4.35
C VAL A 218 17.57 0.90 -3.53
N ALA A 219 17.56 1.10 -2.21
CA ALA A 219 18.62 0.59 -1.33
C ALA A 219 18.79 -0.93 -1.43
N GLN A 220 17.67 -1.64 -1.57
CA GLN A 220 17.67 -3.09 -1.69
C GLN A 220 18.15 -3.58 -3.07
N GLU A 221 17.83 -2.87 -4.15
CA GLU A 221 18.35 -3.15 -5.49
C GLU A 221 19.86 -2.87 -5.58
N GLU A 222 20.34 -1.83 -4.90
CA GLU A 222 21.77 -1.53 -4.77
C GLU A 222 22.51 -2.62 -4.00
N GLU A 223 21.96 -3.05 -2.85
CA GLU A 223 22.52 -4.16 -2.07
C GLU A 223 22.59 -5.46 -2.89
N PHE A 224 21.56 -5.74 -3.70
CA PHE A 224 21.56 -6.88 -4.60
C PHE A 224 22.67 -6.78 -5.66
N LYS A 225 22.85 -5.60 -6.28
CA LYS A 225 23.92 -5.39 -7.26
C LYS A 225 25.32 -5.59 -6.66
N LEU A 226 25.55 -5.05 -5.46
CA LEU A 226 26.85 -5.06 -4.80
C LEU A 226 27.21 -6.39 -4.14
N HIS A 227 26.23 -7.05 -3.52
CA HIS A 227 26.45 -8.20 -2.65
C HIS A 227 25.76 -9.48 -3.14
N GLN A 228 25.09 -9.44 -4.30
CA GLN A 228 24.38 -10.57 -4.90
C GLN A 228 23.42 -11.24 -3.91
N THR A 229 22.69 -10.43 -3.14
CA THR A 229 21.77 -10.91 -2.10
C THR A 229 20.48 -11.46 -2.71
N PHE A 230 19.34 -10.85 -2.47
CA PHE A 230 18.08 -11.29 -3.06
C PHE A 230 17.15 -10.12 -3.31
N LEU A 231 16.29 -10.30 -4.32
CA LEU A 231 15.28 -9.32 -4.65
C LEU A 231 13.99 -9.56 -3.85
N PHE A 232 13.31 -8.50 -3.39
CA PHE A 232 11.97 -8.66 -2.84
C PHE A 232 11.02 -9.07 -3.96
N GLU A 233 10.20 -10.08 -3.69
CA GLU A 233 9.30 -10.68 -4.67
C GLU A 233 7.95 -9.98 -4.74
N GLY A 234 7.56 -9.22 -3.71
CA GLY A 234 6.30 -8.49 -3.65
C GLY A 234 6.45 -7.09 -3.05
N ASP A 235 5.51 -6.22 -3.39
CA ASP A 235 5.35 -4.87 -2.86
C ASP A 235 4.94 -4.86 -1.38
N GLN A 236 4.18 -5.85 -0.92
CA GLN A 236 3.78 -6.02 0.48
C GLN A 236 4.95 -5.91 1.47
N VAL A 237 6.09 -6.55 1.17
CA VAL A 237 7.29 -6.48 2.02
C VAL A 237 7.82 -5.05 2.11
N LEU A 238 7.83 -4.31 1.00
CA LEU A 238 8.29 -2.92 0.97
C LEU A 238 7.37 -2.01 1.80
N PHE A 239 6.05 -2.16 1.67
CA PHE A 239 5.09 -1.42 2.48
C PHE A 239 5.18 -1.75 3.96
N GLN A 240 5.37 -3.02 4.32
CA GLN A 240 5.52 -3.44 5.72
C GLN A 240 6.81 -2.92 6.36
N ILE A 241 7.92 -2.88 5.62
CA ILE A 241 9.15 -2.24 6.09
C ILE A 241 8.91 -0.74 6.27
N ALA A 242 8.36 -0.05 5.28
CA ALA A 242 8.05 1.38 5.36
C ALA A 242 7.13 1.71 6.55
N TYR A 243 6.12 0.88 6.79
CA TYR A 243 5.23 0.98 7.94
C TYR A 243 6.01 0.98 9.25
N LEU A 244 7.05 0.16 9.39
CA LEU A 244 7.86 0.07 10.61
C LEU A 244 9.03 1.06 10.68
N THR A 245 9.49 1.60 9.55
CA THR A 245 10.64 2.52 9.50
C THR A 245 10.26 3.99 9.39
N SER A 246 8.99 4.30 9.12
CA SER A 246 8.49 5.67 8.97
C SER A 246 7.34 5.96 9.94
N PRO A 247 7.59 5.92 11.26
CA PRO A 247 6.55 6.13 12.28
C PRO A 247 5.95 7.52 12.27
N GLU A 248 6.65 8.52 11.71
CA GLU A 248 6.15 9.89 11.59
C GLU A 248 4.94 10.03 10.65
N ILE A 249 4.71 9.03 9.79
CA ILE A 249 3.56 8.99 8.89
C ILE A 249 2.43 8.23 9.59
N ASN A 250 1.24 8.85 9.65
CA ASN A 250 0.06 8.26 10.28
C ASN A 250 -0.55 7.14 9.42
N VAL A 251 0.11 6.00 9.41
CA VAL A 251 -0.35 4.80 8.70
C VAL A 251 -1.12 3.90 9.66
N LYS A 252 -2.30 3.48 9.22
CA LYS A 252 -3.23 2.59 9.92
C LYS A 252 -3.46 1.32 9.11
N ILE A 253 -3.95 0.31 9.79
CA ILE A 253 -4.43 -0.94 9.20
C ILE A 253 -5.91 -1.04 9.53
N ASP A 254 -6.74 -1.36 8.54
CA ASP A 254 -8.17 -1.59 8.75
C ASP A 254 -8.40 -2.94 9.45
N THR A 255 -8.16 -2.96 10.77
CA THR A 255 -8.19 -4.22 11.54
C THR A 255 -9.57 -4.84 11.63
N ALA A 256 -10.62 -4.01 11.55
CA ALA A 256 -12.02 -4.39 11.64
C ALA A 256 -12.70 -4.63 10.29
N ALA A 257 -11.96 -4.45 9.18
CA ALA A 257 -12.48 -4.59 7.82
C ALA A 257 -13.70 -3.69 7.54
N GLU A 258 -13.70 -2.46 8.05
CA GLU A 258 -14.78 -1.48 7.80
C GLU A 258 -14.71 -0.87 6.39
N ILE A 259 -13.53 -0.86 5.77
CA ILE A 259 -13.26 -0.35 4.42
C ILE A 259 -12.88 -1.52 3.50
N PHE A 260 -11.97 -2.39 3.93
CA PHE A 260 -11.42 -3.48 3.14
C PHE A 260 -11.68 -4.83 3.80
N PHE A 261 -12.49 -5.67 3.16
CA PHE A 261 -12.69 -7.05 3.57
C PHE A 261 -11.87 -7.99 2.68
N VAL A 262 -10.79 -8.54 3.25
CA VAL A 262 -9.85 -9.40 2.52
C VAL A 262 -10.19 -10.87 2.78
N ILE A 263 -10.41 -11.62 1.70
CA ILE A 263 -10.57 -13.08 1.77
C ILE A 263 -9.24 -13.70 1.38
N SER A 264 -8.45 -14.13 2.36
CA SER A 264 -7.24 -14.92 2.13
C SER A 264 -7.50 -16.38 2.47
N TYR A 265 -7.02 -17.29 1.62
CA TYR A 265 -7.03 -18.74 1.89
C TYR A 265 -6.09 -19.12 3.04
N LEU A 266 -5.21 -18.20 3.47
CA LEU A 266 -4.35 -18.34 4.63
C LEU A 266 -5.08 -17.88 5.90
N ILE A 267 -6.16 -18.58 6.27
CA ILE A 267 -6.61 -18.58 7.66
C ILE A 267 -5.62 -19.48 8.39
N GLY A 268 -4.63 -18.90 9.07
CA GLY A 268 -3.69 -19.68 9.88
C GLY A 268 -4.47 -20.56 10.88
N PRO A 269 -3.98 -21.79 11.17
CA PRO A 269 -4.58 -22.65 12.19
C PRO A 269 -4.58 -22.00 13.59
#